data_AF-A0AAE4JVR8-F1
#
_entry.id   AF-A0AAE4JVR8-F1
#
_cell.length_a   1.000
_cell.length_b   1.000
_cell.length_c   1.000
_cell.angle_alpha   90.00
_cell.angle_beta   90.00
_cell.angle_gamma   90.00
#
_symmetry.space_group_name_H-M   'P 1'
#
loop_
_entity.id
_entity.type
_entity.pdbx_description
1 polymer ?
#
loop_
_entity_poly.entity_id
_entity_poly.type
_entity_poly.pdbx_seq_one_letter_code
_entity_poly.pdbx_strand_id
1 'polypeptide(L)'
;MNDQELFTAFIQALLQGESTLISNPSYRVESAFGTLQLVDNKSGVIATVKLGENPIKLSVKRHINCWDELRQTLGQFSFFPDVKALKTPLVPFIQIAIPEGDQLYESLASEVWRSWRRGAVKAVKILVEGQWHTVQDITCSSGVVFFILDAGPGEVQTTGNTQLAWLGQATES
;
A
#
# COMPACT_ATOMS: atom_id res chain seq x y z
N MET A 1 6.70 -6.42 23.53
CA MET A 1 6.12 -5.88 22.29
C MET A 1 7.26 -5.47 21.38
N ASN A 2 7.48 -6.20 20.29
CA ASN A 2 8.38 -5.79 19.21
C ASN A 2 7.69 -4.78 18.27
N ASP A 3 8.40 -4.28 17.25
CA ASP A 3 7.87 -3.26 16.32
C ASP A 3 6.69 -3.79 15.50
N GLN A 4 6.77 -5.03 15.01
CA GLN A 4 5.72 -5.66 14.22
C GLN A 4 4.43 -5.88 15.03
N GLU A 5 4.54 -6.31 16.28
CA GLU A 5 3.42 -6.44 17.21
C GLU A 5 2.75 -5.08 17.47
N LEU A 6 3.54 -4.01 17.58
CA LEU A 6 3.01 -2.65 17.75
C LEU A 6 2.30 -2.15 16.49
N PHE A 7 2.86 -2.37 15.30
CA PHE A 7 2.20 -2.00 14.04
C PHE A 7 0.90 -2.79 13.82
N THR A 8 0.89 -4.07 14.18
CA THR A 8 -0.31 -4.91 14.16
C THR A 8 -1.38 -4.35 15.08
N ALA A 9 -1.02 -4.00 16.31
CA ALA A 9 -1.95 -3.44 17.28
C ALA A 9 -2.46 -2.03 16.87
N PHE A 10 -1.61 -1.21 16.24
CA PHE A 10 -2.04 0.06 15.61
C PHE A 10 -3.12 -0.17 14.55
N ILE A 11 -2.94 -1.17 13.69
CA ILE A 11 -3.89 -1.48 12.61
C ILE A 11 -5.17 -2.14 13.15
N GLN A 12 -5.08 -2.92 14.23
CA GLN A 12 -6.29 -3.45 14.87
C GLN A 12 -7.11 -2.34 15.51
N ALA A 13 -6.47 -1.41 16.22
CA ALA A 13 -7.15 -0.28 16.85
C ALA A 13 -7.84 0.62 15.81
N LEU A 14 -7.19 0.92 14.67
CA LEU A 14 -7.84 1.70 13.61
C LEU A 14 -9.04 0.97 12.98
N LEU A 15 -8.97 -0.36 12.80
CA LEU A 15 -10.08 -1.16 12.26
C LEU A 15 -11.27 -1.24 13.22
N GLN A 16 -11.01 -1.26 14.53
CA GLN A 16 -12.03 -1.25 15.56
C GLN A 16 -12.62 0.15 15.82
N GLY A 17 -12.00 1.20 15.26
CA GLY A 17 -12.37 2.58 15.55
C GLY A 17 -12.03 2.99 17.00
N GLU A 18 -11.13 2.26 17.65
CA GLU A 18 -10.82 2.42 19.07
C GLU A 18 -9.63 3.37 19.27
N SER A 19 -9.70 4.14 20.36
CA SER A 19 -8.53 4.86 20.86
C SER A 19 -7.69 3.91 21.70
N THR A 20 -6.38 3.88 21.44
CA THR A 20 -5.44 3.08 22.22
C THR A 20 -4.19 3.89 22.56
N LEU A 21 -3.53 3.51 23.66
CA LEU A 21 -2.22 4.02 24.04
C LEU A 21 -1.32 2.83 24.31
N ILE A 22 -0.48 2.50 23.33
CA ILE A 22 0.51 1.42 23.41
C ILE A 22 1.86 1.93 22.95
N SER A 23 2.94 1.39 23.50
CA SER A 23 4.28 1.85 23.18
C SER A 23 5.32 0.74 23.33
N ASN A 24 6.40 0.88 22.56
CA ASN A 24 7.65 0.18 22.74
C ASN A 24 8.81 1.22 22.73
N PRO A 25 10.09 0.80 22.82
CA PRO A 25 11.20 1.76 22.85
C PRO A 25 11.29 2.68 21.62
N SER A 26 10.88 2.20 20.45
CA SER A 26 11.01 2.90 19.16
C SER A 26 9.77 3.72 18.80
N TYR A 27 8.59 3.17 19.09
CA TYR A 27 7.32 3.69 18.60
C TYR A 27 6.25 3.74 19.69
N ARG A 28 5.21 4.53 19.45
CA ARG A 28 3.98 4.52 20.23
C ARG A 28 2.78 4.80 19.35
N VAL A 29 1.62 4.36 19.81
CA VAL A 29 0.32 4.72 19.26
C VAL A 29 -0.36 5.65 20.24
N GLU A 30 -0.88 6.76 19.73
CA GLU A 30 -1.64 7.72 20.52
C GLU A 30 -2.90 8.16 19.76
N SER A 31 -3.95 8.52 20.51
CA SER A 31 -5.17 9.10 19.96
C SER A 31 -5.23 10.58 20.31
N ALA A 32 -5.50 11.42 19.31
CA ALA A 32 -5.61 12.86 19.47
C ALA A 32 -6.67 13.41 18.52
N PHE A 33 -7.65 14.16 19.05
CA PHE A 33 -8.66 14.89 18.27
C PHE A 33 -9.41 14.02 17.22
N GLY A 34 -9.78 12.79 17.59
CA GLY A 34 -10.48 11.87 16.69
C GLY A 34 -9.58 11.23 15.61
N THR A 35 -8.26 11.36 15.76
CA THR A 35 -7.27 10.67 14.93
C THR A 35 -6.50 9.66 15.76
N LEU A 36 -6.11 8.56 15.13
CA LEU A 36 -5.14 7.61 15.67
C LEU A 36 -3.81 7.85 14.96
N GLN A 37 -2.73 7.91 15.73
CA GLN A 37 -1.41 8.25 15.25
C GLN A 37 -0.41 7.17 15.63
N LEU A 38 0.41 6.77 14.67
CA LEU A 38 1.63 6.01 14.93
C LEU A 38 2.79 6.99 14.96
N VAL A 39 3.57 6.96 16.03
CA VAL A 39 4.60 7.94 16.33
C VAL A 39 5.92 7.24 16.56
N ASP A 40 6.95 7.68 15.84
CA ASP A 40 8.35 7.36 16.13
C ASP A 40 8.82 8.28 17.26
N ASN A 41 9.36 7.69 18.32
CA ASN A 41 9.80 8.42 19.51
C ASN A 41 10.94 9.43 19.23
N LYS A 42 11.66 9.28 18.11
CA LYS A 42 12.74 10.17 17.66
C LYS A 42 12.29 11.16 16.60
N SER A 43 11.44 10.74 15.66
CA SER A 43 11.10 11.53 14.45
C SER A 43 9.66 12.07 14.42
N GLY A 44 8.86 11.76 15.44
CA GLY A 44 7.48 12.22 15.58
C GLY A 44 6.49 11.37 14.78
N VAL A 45 5.33 11.96 14.43
CA VAL A 45 4.22 11.24 13.81
C VAL A 45 4.66 10.68 12.45
N ILE A 46 4.51 9.37 12.24
CA ILE A 46 4.87 8.67 10.99
C ILE A 46 3.66 8.13 10.23
N ALA A 47 2.55 7.87 10.92
CA ALA A 47 1.28 7.58 10.28
C ALA A 47 0.11 8.20 11.04
N THR A 48 -0.95 8.56 10.32
CA THR A 48 -2.17 9.15 10.91
C THR A 48 -3.39 8.70 10.14
N VAL A 49 -4.44 8.34 10.88
CA VAL A 49 -5.76 7.99 10.36
C VAL A 49 -6.82 8.75 11.14
N LYS A 50 -7.85 9.21 10.44
CA LYS A 50 -9.04 9.76 11.07
C LYS A 50 -10.02 8.62 11.35
N LEU A 51 -10.44 8.49 12.60
CA LEU A 51 -11.34 7.42 13.03
C LEU A 51 -12.75 7.67 12.48
N GLY A 52 -13.44 6.60 12.10
CA GLY A 52 -14.82 6.64 11.61
C GLY A 52 -14.99 6.99 10.12
N GLU A 53 -13.92 7.13 9.34
CA GLU A 53 -14.01 7.28 7.89
C GLU A 53 -14.22 5.95 7.16
N ASN A 54 -15.03 5.94 6.11
CA ASN A 54 -15.24 4.79 5.23
C ASN A 54 -15.16 5.24 3.75
N PRO A 55 -14.24 4.70 2.93
CA PRO A 55 -13.19 3.75 3.29
C PRO A 55 -12.15 4.38 4.24
N ILE A 56 -11.51 3.55 5.07
CA ILE A 56 -10.45 4.01 5.96
C ILE A 56 -9.24 4.45 5.11
N LYS A 57 -8.76 5.67 5.36
CA LYS A 57 -7.59 6.26 4.71
C LYS A 57 -6.52 6.59 5.72
N LEU A 58 -5.39 5.90 5.62
CA LEU A 58 -4.20 6.12 6.43
C LEU A 58 -3.20 6.96 5.65
N SER A 59 -2.67 8.03 6.23
CA SER A 59 -1.55 8.78 5.65
C SER A 59 -0.24 8.35 6.31
N VAL A 60 0.74 7.90 5.51
CA VAL A 60 2.04 7.40 5.99
C VAL A 60 3.18 8.24 5.42
N LYS A 61 4.14 8.66 6.25
CA LYS A 61 5.35 9.34 5.77
C LYS A 61 6.23 8.38 4.96
N ARG A 62 6.67 8.78 3.77
CA ARG A 62 7.42 7.93 2.84
C ARG A 62 8.87 7.64 3.26
N HIS A 63 9.54 8.60 3.88
CA HIS A 63 10.98 8.53 4.21
C HIS A 63 11.18 8.25 5.70
N ILE A 64 10.62 7.14 6.16
CA ILE A 64 10.73 6.65 7.54
C ILE A 64 11.56 5.37 7.57
N ASN A 65 12.23 5.09 8.69
CA ASN A 65 13.12 3.95 8.79
C ASN A 65 12.38 2.60 8.73
N CYS A 66 11.13 2.55 9.18
CA CYS A 66 10.30 1.35 9.20
C CYS A 66 9.34 1.25 8.00
N TRP A 67 9.66 1.91 6.88
CA TRP A 67 8.76 2.01 5.74
C TRP A 67 8.35 0.61 5.22
N ASP A 68 9.32 -0.28 5.05
CA ASP A 68 9.09 -1.61 4.49
C ASP A 68 8.30 -2.50 5.47
N GLU A 69 8.66 -2.51 6.76
CA GLU A 69 7.96 -3.31 7.77
C GLU A 69 6.52 -2.83 8.00
N LEU A 70 6.31 -1.51 8.06
CA LEU A 70 4.98 -0.93 8.20
C LEU A 70 4.13 -1.24 6.98
N ARG A 71 4.69 -1.09 5.78
CA ARG A 71 4.00 -1.38 4.52
C ARG A 71 3.63 -2.86 4.39
N GLN A 72 4.52 -3.77 4.77
CA GLN A 72 4.23 -5.21 4.80
C GLN A 72 3.06 -5.50 5.75
N THR A 73 3.09 -4.90 6.94
CA THR A 73 2.00 -5.06 7.92
C THR A 73 0.69 -4.50 7.37
N LEU A 74 0.70 -3.32 6.74
CA LEU A 74 -0.48 -2.74 6.08
C LEU A 74 -1.07 -3.65 5.01
N GLY A 75 -0.22 -4.28 4.19
CA GLY A 75 -0.65 -5.24 3.17
C GLY A 75 -1.39 -6.45 3.76
N GLN A 76 -0.96 -6.95 4.93
CA GLN A 76 -1.65 -8.06 5.63
C GLN A 76 -3.09 -7.69 6.04
N PHE A 77 -3.36 -6.42 6.27
CA PHE A 77 -4.68 -5.87 6.60
C PHE A 77 -5.39 -5.23 5.40
N SER A 78 -4.93 -5.52 4.18
CA SER A 78 -5.50 -5.02 2.92
C SER A 78 -5.48 -3.50 2.77
N PHE A 79 -4.45 -2.84 3.33
CA PHE A 79 -4.18 -1.44 3.10
C PHE A 79 -3.12 -1.28 2.01
N PHE A 80 -3.46 -0.57 0.95
CA PHE A 80 -2.58 -0.42 -0.21
C PHE A 80 -2.51 1.04 -0.68
N PRO A 81 -1.35 1.49 -1.18
CA PRO A 81 -1.19 2.83 -1.71
C PRO A 81 -1.60 2.90 -3.18
N ASP A 82 -2.17 4.03 -3.58
CA ASP A 82 -2.38 4.35 -5.00
C ASP A 82 -1.02 4.51 -5.70
N VAL A 83 -0.85 3.87 -6.86
CA VAL A 83 0.38 3.94 -7.66
C VAL A 83 0.77 5.39 -7.96
N LYS A 84 -0.20 6.28 -8.23
CA LYS A 84 0.03 7.70 -8.51
C LYS A 84 0.52 8.46 -7.26
N ALA A 85 0.12 8.00 -6.07
CA ALA A 85 0.44 8.66 -4.81
C ALA A 85 1.76 8.18 -4.17
N LEU A 86 2.40 7.14 -4.70
CA LEU A 86 3.67 6.61 -4.16
C LEU A 86 4.83 7.61 -4.15
N LYS A 87 4.73 8.72 -4.88
CA LYS A 87 5.77 9.76 -4.94
C LYS A 87 5.56 10.88 -3.93
N THR A 88 4.41 10.94 -3.25
CA THR A 88 4.12 12.01 -2.30
C THR A 88 4.90 11.83 -0.99
N PRO A 89 5.20 12.92 -0.26
CA PRO A 89 5.83 12.81 1.06
C PRO A 89 4.95 12.09 2.10
N LEU A 90 3.63 12.23 1.95
CA LEU A 90 2.60 11.54 2.72
C LEU A 90 1.82 10.65 1.77
N VAL A 91 2.09 9.34 1.83
CA VAL A 91 1.49 8.34 0.97
C VAL A 91 0.17 7.89 1.59
N PRO A 92 -0.96 8.06 0.89
CA PRO A 92 -2.24 7.55 1.34
C PRO A 92 -2.30 6.04 1.08
N PHE A 93 -2.68 5.30 2.11
CA PHE A 93 -3.06 3.90 2.06
C PHE A 93 -4.58 3.80 2.28
N ILE A 94 -5.26 3.08 1.40
CA ILE A 94 -6.70 2.84 1.47
C ILE A 94 -6.93 1.37 1.77
N GLN A 95 -7.89 1.09 2.64
CA GLN A 95 -8.37 -0.28 2.83
C GLN A 95 -9.19 -0.72 1.62
N ILE A 96 -8.75 -1.76 0.93
CA ILE A 96 -9.47 -2.32 -0.23
C ILE A 96 -9.27 -3.82 -0.30
N ALA A 97 -10.36 -4.56 -0.48
CA ALA A 97 -10.32 -6.00 -0.58
C ALA A 97 -9.54 -6.47 -1.82
N ILE A 98 -8.85 -7.60 -1.69
CA ILE A 98 -8.28 -8.33 -2.81
C ILE A 98 -9.41 -9.19 -3.42
N PRO A 99 -9.72 -9.06 -4.72
CA PRO A 99 -10.71 -9.90 -5.38
C PRO A 99 -10.35 -11.39 -5.29
N GLU A 100 -11.37 -12.25 -5.25
CA GLU A 100 -11.16 -13.69 -5.20
C GLU A 100 -10.36 -14.21 -6.40
N GLY A 101 -9.44 -15.15 -6.15
CA GLY A 101 -8.56 -15.73 -7.17
C GLY A 101 -7.32 -14.89 -7.50
N ASP A 102 -7.26 -13.63 -7.06
CA ASP A 102 -6.08 -12.80 -7.20
C ASP A 102 -5.07 -13.05 -6.06
N GLN A 103 -3.79 -13.02 -6.40
CA GLN A 103 -2.68 -13.04 -5.45
C GLN A 103 -2.06 -11.65 -5.35
N LEU A 104 -1.78 -11.20 -4.12
CA LEU A 104 -1.04 -9.98 -3.87
C LEU A 104 0.46 -10.22 -4.10
N TYR A 105 1.06 -9.33 -4.87
CA TYR A 105 2.50 -9.25 -5.06
C TYR A 105 3.00 -7.85 -4.71
N GLU A 106 4.26 -7.79 -4.30
CA GLU A 106 4.96 -6.55 -4.09
C GLU A 106 6.33 -6.63 -4.76
N SER A 107 6.58 -5.73 -5.71
CA SER A 107 7.81 -5.72 -6.49
C SER A 107 8.05 -4.36 -7.15
N LEU A 108 9.19 -4.20 -7.80
CA LEU A 108 9.45 -3.03 -8.63
C LEU A 108 8.53 -3.03 -9.85
N ALA A 109 8.11 -1.86 -10.32
CA ALA A 109 7.27 -1.74 -11.52
C ALA A 109 7.89 -2.43 -12.76
N SER A 110 9.22 -2.37 -12.89
CA SER A 110 9.94 -3.06 -13.95
C SER A 110 9.86 -4.59 -13.85
N GLU A 111 9.68 -5.14 -12.65
CA GLU A 111 9.49 -6.56 -12.41
C GLU A 111 8.07 -7.00 -12.75
N VAL A 112 7.06 -6.15 -12.47
CA VAL A 112 5.67 -6.39 -12.92
C VAL A 112 5.62 -6.55 -14.43
N TRP A 113 6.24 -5.62 -15.16
CA TRP A 113 6.35 -5.70 -16.63
C TRP A 113 7.04 -6.98 -17.09
N ARG A 114 8.15 -7.38 -16.45
CA ARG A 114 8.86 -8.62 -16.80
C ARG A 114 8.00 -9.87 -16.57
N SER A 115 7.27 -9.93 -15.46
CA SER A 115 6.39 -11.05 -15.13
C SER A 115 5.25 -11.17 -16.15
N TRP A 116 4.61 -10.05 -16.49
CA TRP A 116 3.55 -10.00 -17.49
C TRP A 116 4.07 -10.40 -18.88
N ARG A 117 5.17 -9.79 -19.34
CA ARG A 117 5.76 -10.05 -20.67
C ARG A 117 6.20 -11.51 -20.84
N ARG A 118 6.62 -12.18 -19.77
CA ARG A 118 7.03 -13.59 -19.78
C ARG A 118 5.85 -14.57 -19.69
N GLY A 119 4.62 -14.08 -19.51
CA GLY A 119 3.45 -14.94 -19.28
C GLY A 119 3.49 -15.67 -17.93
N ALA A 120 4.27 -15.17 -16.96
CA ALA A 120 4.35 -15.75 -15.62
C ALA A 120 3.05 -15.52 -14.82
N VAL A 121 2.26 -14.52 -15.23
CA VAL A 121 0.94 -14.20 -14.70
C VAL A 121 -0.05 -14.07 -15.86
N LYS A 122 -1.28 -14.55 -15.67
CA LYS A 122 -2.38 -14.46 -16.66
C LYS A 122 -2.96 -13.06 -16.74
N ALA A 123 -3.02 -12.36 -15.61
CA ALA A 123 -3.58 -11.02 -15.47
C ALA A 123 -2.77 -10.20 -14.47
N VAL A 124 -2.78 -8.88 -14.64
CA VAL A 124 -2.22 -7.91 -13.70
C VAL A 124 -3.31 -6.90 -13.36
N LYS A 125 -3.42 -6.54 -12.08
CA LYS A 125 -4.20 -5.39 -11.63
C LYS A 125 -3.36 -4.46 -10.78
N ILE A 126 -3.59 -3.16 -10.91
CA ILE A 126 -2.94 -2.13 -10.11
C ILE A 126 -3.98 -1.26 -9.41
N LEU A 127 -3.62 -0.73 -8.23
CA LEU A 127 -4.52 0.14 -7.47
C LEU A 127 -4.38 1.58 -7.95
N VAL A 128 -5.48 2.12 -8.46
CA VAL A 128 -5.57 3.50 -8.95
C VAL A 128 -6.90 4.07 -8.52
N GLU A 129 -6.90 5.29 -7.98
CA GLU A 129 -8.10 6.03 -7.56
C GLU A 129 -9.03 5.23 -6.62
N GLY A 130 -8.41 4.38 -5.78
CA GLY A 130 -9.13 3.55 -4.81
C GLY A 130 -9.82 2.32 -5.39
N GLN A 131 -9.45 1.89 -6.60
CA GLN A 131 -9.98 0.68 -7.24
C GLN A 131 -8.87 -0.15 -7.89
N TRP A 132 -9.04 -1.48 -7.87
CA TRP A 132 -8.17 -2.38 -8.64
C TRP A 132 -8.58 -2.34 -10.11
N HIS A 133 -7.67 -1.87 -10.96
CA HIS A 133 -7.88 -1.82 -12.41
C HIS A 133 -7.12 -2.92 -13.12
N THR A 134 -7.78 -3.63 -14.04
CA THR A 134 -7.13 -4.62 -14.88
C THR A 134 -6.24 -3.92 -15.90
N VAL A 135 -5.01 -4.41 -16.00
CA VAL A 135 -4.03 -3.91 -16.95
C VAL A 135 -4.15 -4.70 -18.25
N GLN A 136 -4.44 -4.00 -19.34
CA GLN A 136 -4.58 -4.55 -20.69
C GLN A 136 -3.23 -4.68 -21.38
N ASP A 137 -2.32 -3.74 -21.12
CA ASP A 137 -0.97 -3.76 -21.69
C ASP A 137 0.03 -3.10 -20.72
N ILE A 138 1.28 -3.58 -20.77
CA ILE A 138 2.39 -3.01 -20.01
C ILE A 138 3.55 -2.73 -20.96
N THR A 139 3.86 -1.45 -21.13
CA THR A 139 5.04 -1.01 -21.88
C THR A 139 6.11 -0.51 -20.92
N CYS A 140 7.39 -0.81 -21.22
CA CYS A 140 8.52 -0.28 -20.49
C CYS A 140 9.48 0.40 -21.47
N SER A 141 9.70 1.69 -21.30
CA SER A 141 10.57 2.49 -22.15
C SER A 141 11.36 3.49 -21.32
N SER A 142 12.67 3.55 -21.53
CA SER A 142 13.57 4.51 -20.88
C SER A 142 13.45 4.55 -19.34
N GLY A 143 13.20 3.41 -18.70
CA GLY A 143 13.06 3.32 -17.25
C GLY A 143 11.70 3.76 -16.70
N VAL A 144 10.73 4.04 -17.57
CA VAL A 144 9.33 4.31 -17.22
C VAL A 144 8.49 3.09 -17.61
N VAL A 145 7.57 2.71 -16.73
CA VAL A 145 6.58 1.65 -16.95
C VAL A 145 5.21 2.30 -17.11
N PHE A 146 4.54 1.96 -18.20
CA PHE A 146 3.21 2.41 -18.58
C PHE A 146 2.25 1.24 -18.42
N PHE A 147 1.22 1.41 -17.61
CA PHE A 147 0.11 0.47 -17.45
C PHE A 147 -1.09 1.02 -18.19
N ILE A 148 -1.54 0.31 -19.23
CA ILE A 148 -2.74 0.66 -19.99
C ILE A 148 -3.93 -0.06 -19.35
N LEU A 149 -4.95 0.70 -18.98
CA LEU A 149 -6.10 0.19 -18.21
C LEU A 149 -7.34 0.05 -19.10
N ASP A 150 -8.20 -0.92 -18.78
CA ASP A 150 -9.48 -1.13 -19.46
C ASP A 150 -10.53 -0.05 -19.17
N ALA A 151 -10.41 0.60 -18.02
CA ALA A 151 -11.30 1.63 -17.52
C ALA A 151 -10.56 2.62 -16.63
N GLY A 152 -11.25 3.71 -16.25
CA GLY A 152 -10.70 4.74 -15.37
C GLY A 152 -9.77 5.69 -16.12
N PRO A 153 -8.56 6.00 -15.62
CA PRO A 153 -7.70 7.03 -16.20
C PRO A 153 -7.06 6.66 -17.55
N GLY A 154 -7.30 5.45 -18.06
CA GLY A 154 -6.81 4.96 -19.35
C GLY A 154 -5.33 4.56 -19.34
N GLU A 155 -4.48 5.34 -18.69
CA GLU A 155 -3.05 5.07 -18.53
C GLU A 155 -2.54 5.53 -17.16
N VAL A 156 -1.63 4.74 -16.58
CA VAL A 156 -0.82 5.14 -15.42
C VAL A 156 0.65 4.89 -15.71
N GLN A 157 1.48 5.90 -15.45
CA GLN A 157 2.93 5.80 -15.60
C GLN A 157 3.66 5.90 -14.26
N THR A 158 4.71 5.09 -14.11
CA THR A 158 5.61 5.17 -12.97
C THR A 158 7.04 4.83 -13.36
N THR A 159 8.01 5.14 -12.49
CA THR A 159 9.40 4.75 -12.74
C THR A 159 9.58 3.26 -12.48
N GLY A 160 10.44 2.59 -13.24
CA GLY A 160 10.69 1.16 -13.14
C GLY A 160 11.22 0.69 -11.78
N ASN A 161 11.77 1.61 -10.98
CA ASN A 161 12.23 1.39 -9.60
C ASN A 161 11.17 1.72 -8.53
N THR A 162 9.94 2.08 -8.92
CA THR A 162 8.87 2.28 -7.96
C THR A 162 8.40 0.92 -7.46
N GLN A 163 8.47 0.70 -6.14
CA GLN A 163 7.91 -0.47 -5.48
C GLN A 163 6.39 -0.28 -5.30
N LEU A 164 5.60 -1.14 -5.93
CA LEU A 164 4.13 -1.11 -5.83
C LEU A 164 3.56 -2.47 -5.41
N ALA A 165 2.42 -2.41 -4.73
CA ALA A 165 1.53 -3.54 -4.57
C ALA A 165 0.72 -3.71 -5.86
N TRP A 166 0.63 -4.93 -6.35
CA TRP A 166 -0.15 -5.28 -7.54
C TRP A 166 -0.76 -6.67 -7.35
N LEU A 167 -1.82 -6.95 -8.08
CA LEU A 167 -2.48 -8.24 -8.05
C LEU A 167 -2.15 -9.01 -9.32
N GLY A 168 -1.88 -10.30 -9.19
CA GLY A 168 -1.69 -11.19 -10.32
C GLY A 168 -2.51 -12.46 -10.15
N GLN A 169 -2.89 -13.06 -11.27
CA GLN A 169 -3.44 -14.41 -11.29
C GLN A 169 -2.37 -15.35 -11.85
N ALA A 170 -1.97 -16.34 -11.06
CA ALA A 170 -0.98 -17.33 -11.49
C ALA A 170 -1.53 -18.13 -12.68
N THR A 171 -0.63 -18.50 -13.59
CA THR A 171 -0.97 -19.45 -14.65
C THR A 171 -1.11 -20.83 -14.02
N GLU A 172 -2.32 -21.37 -13.92
CA GLU A 172 -2.52 -22.78 -13.55
C GLU A 172 -1.66 -23.67 -14.47
N SER A 173 -0.81 -24.49 -13.85
CA SER A 173 0.13 -25.42 -14.47
C SER A 173 -0.57 -26.55 -15.20
#